data_AF-A0A4Q3XEN3-F1
#
_entry.id   AF-A0A4Q3XEN3-F1
#
_cell.length_a   1.000
_cell.length_b   1.000
_cell.length_c   1.000
_cell.angle_alpha   90.00
_cell.angle_beta   90.00
_cell.angle_gamma   90.00
#
_symmetry.space_group_name_H-M   'P 1'
#
loop_
_entity.id
_entity.type
_entity.pdbx_description
1 polymer ?
#
loop_
_entity_poly.entity_id
_entity_poly.type
_entity_poly.pdbx_seq_one_letter_code
_entity_poly.pdbx_strand_id
1 'polypeptide(L)'
;MLHNADEYDPAYVARYDLERVAGALTGAYADLITVMRESLTEQHWAVSGIRSPEQWLTCFAGVSRAAATDIVRIASRANELPHAIAAFERTEITFHQLAVIARHVPAGFDEDVTRLAPHCDVGQLRRAVAKYPFPTDDTDDNLDDDGDDEVPEPDPSTR
;
A
#
# COMPACT_ATOMS: atom_id res chain seq x y z
N MET A 1 41.02 -14.40 -22.06
CA MET A 1 41.11 -13.82 -20.70
C MET A 1 39.84 -14.26 -19.98
N LEU A 2 39.88 -15.42 -19.33
CA LEU A 2 38.73 -15.97 -18.61
C LEU A 2 38.58 -15.13 -17.34
N HIS A 3 37.53 -14.32 -17.27
CA HIS A 3 37.17 -13.62 -16.04
C HIS A 3 36.70 -14.69 -15.05
N ASN A 4 37.51 -14.94 -14.03
CA ASN A 4 37.28 -16.00 -13.06
C ASN A 4 35.98 -15.67 -12.31
N ALA A 5 34.97 -16.51 -12.43
CA ALA A 5 33.63 -16.29 -11.87
C ALA A 5 33.57 -16.44 -10.33
N ASP A 6 34.72 -16.50 -9.67
CA ASP A 6 34.90 -16.95 -8.29
C ASP A 6 35.09 -15.82 -7.27
N GLU A 7 34.86 -14.54 -7.65
CA GLU A 7 35.08 -13.42 -6.73
C GLU A 7 34.09 -12.26 -6.93
N TYR A 8 32.78 -12.56 -6.95
CA TYR A 8 31.81 -11.50 -6.67
C TYR A 8 31.83 -11.18 -5.18
N ASP A 9 31.92 -9.88 -4.85
CA ASP A 9 31.81 -9.37 -3.48
C ASP A 9 30.59 -9.99 -2.77
N PRO A 10 30.74 -10.64 -1.60
CA PRO A 10 29.62 -11.21 -0.85
C PRO A 10 28.47 -10.24 -0.64
N ALA A 11 28.74 -8.93 -0.49
CA ALA A 11 27.69 -7.92 -0.37
C ALA A 11 26.90 -7.75 -1.68
N TYR A 12 27.56 -7.83 -2.84
CA TYR A 12 26.91 -7.80 -4.14
C TYR A 12 26.01 -9.02 -4.36
N VAL A 13 26.50 -10.21 -4.02
CA VAL A 13 25.72 -11.46 -4.12
C VAL A 13 24.48 -11.40 -3.21
N ALA A 14 24.65 -11.00 -1.94
CA ALA A 14 23.53 -10.86 -1.01
C ALA A 14 22.48 -9.85 -1.49
N ARG A 15 22.93 -8.73 -2.08
CA ARG A 15 22.04 -7.73 -2.68
C ARG A 15 21.27 -8.28 -3.87
N TYR A 16 21.95 -8.98 -4.78
CA TYR A 16 21.32 -9.60 -5.95
C TYR A 16 20.25 -10.62 -5.53
N ASP A 17 20.56 -11.46 -4.54
CA ASP A 17 19.59 -12.42 -4.00
C ASP A 17 18.38 -11.74 -3.37
N LEU A 18 18.59 -10.65 -2.64
CA LEU A 18 17.50 -9.83 -2.09
C LEU A 18 16.63 -9.25 -3.20
N GLU A 19 17.22 -8.66 -4.24
CA GLU A 19 16.50 -8.08 -5.39
C GLU A 19 15.68 -9.15 -6.13
N ARG A 20 16.25 -10.35 -6.33
CA ARG A 20 15.56 -11.48 -6.95
C ARG A 20 14.36 -11.96 -6.12
N VAL A 21 14.52 -12.11 -4.81
CA VAL A 21 13.43 -12.52 -3.91
C VAL A 21 12.37 -11.42 -3.81
N ALA A 22 12.77 -10.15 -3.76
CA ALA A 22 11.86 -9.02 -3.77
C ALA A 22 11.01 -9.00 -5.05
N GLY A 23 11.61 -9.26 -6.22
CA GLY A 23 10.86 -9.39 -7.48
C GLY A 23 9.82 -10.51 -7.44
N ALA A 24 10.18 -11.67 -6.89
CA ALA A 24 9.24 -12.79 -6.73
C ALA A 24 8.08 -12.44 -5.78
N LEU A 25 8.35 -11.73 -4.69
CA LEU A 25 7.31 -11.24 -3.77
C LEU A 25 6.39 -10.24 -4.45
N THR A 26 6.95 -9.28 -5.20
CA THR A 26 6.18 -8.30 -5.97
C THR A 26 5.24 -8.98 -6.97
N GLY A 27 5.74 -9.98 -7.71
CA GLY A 27 4.91 -10.78 -8.62
C GLY A 27 3.76 -11.48 -7.89
N ALA A 28 4.03 -12.15 -6.76
CA ALA A 28 2.99 -12.80 -5.97
C ALA A 28 1.92 -11.82 -5.46
N TYR A 29 2.31 -10.60 -5.06
CA TYR A 29 1.34 -9.57 -4.68
C TYR A 29 0.52 -9.05 -5.87
N ALA A 30 1.13 -8.92 -7.07
CA ALA A 30 0.40 -8.55 -8.28
C ALA A 30 -0.66 -9.60 -8.65
N ASP A 31 -0.33 -10.88 -8.53
CA ASP A 31 -1.28 -11.97 -8.74
C ASP A 31 -2.43 -11.92 -7.72
N LEU A 32 -2.11 -11.72 -6.43
CA LEU A 32 -3.13 -11.57 -5.38
C LEU A 32 -4.05 -10.36 -5.63
N ILE A 33 -3.50 -9.22 -6.03
CA ILE A 33 -4.28 -8.03 -6.36
C ILE A 33 -5.19 -8.31 -7.56
N THR A 34 -4.67 -8.97 -8.60
CA THR A 34 -5.45 -9.33 -9.80
C THR A 34 -6.63 -10.24 -9.46
N VAL A 35 -6.38 -11.33 -8.73
CA VAL A 35 -7.42 -12.24 -8.23
C VAL A 35 -8.42 -11.49 -7.36
N MET A 36 -7.95 -10.57 -6.52
CA MET A 36 -8.85 -9.80 -5.64
C MET A 36 -9.71 -8.82 -6.44
N ARG A 37 -9.20 -8.19 -7.50
CA ARG A 37 -10.01 -7.30 -8.35
C ARG A 37 -11.20 -8.03 -8.95
N GLU A 38 -10.97 -9.20 -9.56
CA GLU A 38 -12.03 -10.05 -10.10
C GLU A 38 -12.99 -10.52 -9.00
N SER A 39 -12.44 -10.96 -7.88
CA SER A 39 -13.21 -11.48 -6.75
C SER A 39 -14.05 -10.42 -6.02
N LEU A 40 -13.70 -9.13 -6.09
CA LEU A 40 -14.54 -8.05 -5.59
C LEU A 40 -15.79 -7.84 -6.45
N THR A 41 -15.68 -8.03 -7.78
CA THR A 41 -16.83 -7.94 -8.69
C THR A 41 -17.70 -9.19 -8.63
N GLU A 42 -17.09 -10.38 -8.66
CA GLU A 42 -17.79 -11.66 -8.76
C GLU A 42 -18.11 -12.28 -7.39
N GLN A 43 -17.66 -11.66 -6.31
CA GLN A 43 -17.87 -12.10 -4.92
C GLN A 43 -17.36 -13.52 -4.62
N HIS A 44 -16.25 -13.96 -5.24
CA HIS A 44 -15.66 -15.29 -5.01
C HIS A 44 -15.32 -15.59 -3.55
N TRP A 45 -15.11 -14.55 -2.74
CA TRP A 45 -14.83 -14.66 -1.31
C TRP A 45 -16.06 -15.06 -0.47
N ALA A 46 -17.28 -14.89 -1.00
CA ALA A 46 -18.55 -15.12 -0.29
C ALA A 46 -18.92 -16.61 -0.16
N VAL A 47 -17.96 -17.44 0.22
CA VAL A 47 -18.14 -18.86 0.52
C VAL A 47 -18.56 -19.05 1.99
N SER A 48 -19.14 -20.22 2.30
CA SER A 48 -19.62 -20.54 3.65
C SER A 48 -18.53 -20.32 4.72
N GLY A 49 -18.86 -19.51 5.74
CA GLY A 49 -17.97 -19.22 6.89
C GLY A 49 -17.04 -18.02 6.72
N ILE A 50 -16.99 -17.42 5.53
CA ILE A 50 -16.20 -16.21 5.24
C ILE A 50 -17.12 -14.99 5.19
N ARG A 51 -16.73 -13.92 5.89
CA ARG A 51 -17.53 -12.70 6.09
C ARG A 51 -16.98 -11.47 5.37
N SER A 52 -15.75 -11.51 4.90
CA SER A 52 -15.15 -10.42 4.13
C SER A 52 -14.04 -10.88 3.19
N PRO A 53 -13.71 -10.10 2.15
CA PRO A 53 -12.55 -10.35 1.29
C PRO A 53 -11.24 -10.45 2.06
N GLU A 54 -11.03 -9.62 3.08
CA GLU A 54 -9.83 -9.66 3.92
C GLU A 54 -9.77 -10.97 4.70
N GLN A 55 -10.90 -11.42 5.27
CA GLN A 55 -10.94 -12.70 5.97
C GLN A 55 -10.58 -13.85 5.00
N TRP A 56 -11.10 -13.82 3.78
CA TRP A 56 -10.78 -14.79 2.74
C TRP A 56 -9.26 -14.85 2.47
N LEU A 57 -8.61 -13.70 2.25
CA LEU A 57 -7.16 -13.62 2.06
C LEU A 57 -6.38 -14.13 3.28
N THR A 58 -6.79 -13.77 4.51
CA THR A 58 -6.11 -14.26 5.71
C THR A 58 -6.25 -15.77 5.89
N CYS A 59 -7.41 -16.35 5.53
CA CYS A 59 -7.66 -17.78 5.68
C CYS A 59 -6.98 -18.63 4.60
N PHE A 60 -7.00 -18.18 3.34
CA PHE A 60 -6.58 -19.00 2.20
C PHE A 60 -5.21 -18.62 1.63
N ALA A 61 -4.80 -17.35 1.72
CA ALA A 61 -3.46 -16.91 1.28
C ALA A 61 -2.47 -16.77 2.45
N GLY A 62 -2.93 -16.85 3.71
CA GLY A 62 -2.07 -16.78 4.90
C GLY A 62 -1.39 -15.41 5.11
N VAL A 63 -1.87 -14.36 4.45
CA VAL A 63 -1.35 -13.00 4.63
C VAL A 63 -1.82 -12.41 5.97
N SER A 64 -1.07 -11.44 6.49
CA SER A 64 -1.49 -10.70 7.68
C SER A 64 -2.78 -9.90 7.41
N ARG A 65 -3.53 -9.55 8.47
CA ARG A 65 -4.71 -8.68 8.33
C ARG A 65 -4.37 -7.34 7.67
N ALA A 66 -3.22 -6.75 8.02
CA ALA A 66 -2.78 -5.49 7.41
C ALA A 66 -2.55 -5.62 5.90
N ALA A 67 -1.84 -6.67 5.48
CA ALA A 67 -1.62 -6.96 4.07
C ALA A 67 -2.94 -7.26 3.34
N ALA A 68 -3.87 -8.00 3.96
CA ALA A 68 -5.19 -8.26 3.39
C ALA A 68 -5.98 -6.96 3.16
N THR A 69 -6.00 -6.05 4.15
CA THR A 69 -6.63 -4.73 4.01
C THR A 69 -5.99 -3.91 2.89
N ASP A 70 -4.66 -3.92 2.79
CA ASP A 70 -3.95 -3.19 1.74
C ASP A 70 -4.25 -3.79 0.35
N ILE A 71 -4.25 -5.12 0.19
CA ILE A 71 -4.61 -5.80 -1.08
C ILE A 71 -6.04 -5.44 -1.49
N VAL A 72 -7.02 -5.55 -0.59
CA VAL A 72 -8.43 -5.24 -0.89
C VAL A 72 -8.60 -3.78 -1.30
N ARG A 73 -7.93 -2.85 -0.60
CA ARG A 73 -7.97 -1.42 -0.94
C ARG A 73 -7.32 -1.12 -2.29
N ILE A 74 -6.16 -1.71 -2.58
CA ILE A 74 -5.49 -1.55 -3.88
C ILE A 74 -6.40 -2.07 -4.98
N ALA A 75 -6.97 -3.27 -4.80
CA ALA A 75 -7.87 -3.87 -5.77
C ALA A 75 -9.11 -3.01 -6.02
N SER A 76 -9.76 -2.48 -4.97
CA SER A 76 -10.96 -1.65 -5.12
C SER A 76 -10.68 -0.31 -5.80
N ARG A 77 -9.48 0.27 -5.59
CA ARG A 77 -9.07 1.57 -6.15
C ARG A 77 -8.30 1.46 -7.47
N ALA A 78 -8.10 0.27 -8.01
CA ALA A 78 -7.24 0.06 -9.18
C ALA A 78 -7.66 0.90 -10.41
N ASN A 79 -8.96 1.17 -10.57
CA ASN A 79 -9.46 1.99 -11.69
C ASN A 79 -9.27 3.50 -11.45
N GLU A 80 -9.16 3.92 -10.18
CA GLU A 80 -8.88 5.32 -9.80
C GLU A 80 -7.38 5.65 -9.84
N LEU A 81 -6.53 4.62 -9.74
CA LEU A 81 -5.08 4.75 -9.63
C LEU A 81 -4.34 4.00 -10.75
N PRO A 82 -4.67 4.22 -12.04
CA PRO A 82 -4.10 3.46 -13.14
C PRO A 82 -2.57 3.62 -13.28
N HIS A 83 -2.01 4.78 -12.94
CA HIS A 83 -0.57 5.03 -13.01
C HIS A 83 0.18 4.22 -11.95
N ALA A 84 -0.31 4.23 -10.70
CA ALA A 84 0.29 3.45 -9.62
C ALA A 84 0.24 1.94 -9.89
N ILE A 85 -0.91 1.44 -10.39
CA ILE A 85 -1.06 0.02 -10.77
C ILE A 85 -0.07 -0.34 -11.88
N ALA A 86 0.00 0.47 -12.94
CA ALA A 86 0.92 0.19 -14.05
C ALA A 86 2.39 0.26 -13.62
N ALA A 87 2.77 1.18 -12.72
CA ALA A 87 4.13 1.24 -12.17
C ALA A 87 4.47 0.00 -11.34
N PHE A 88 3.51 -0.52 -10.57
CA PHE A 88 3.68 -1.74 -9.80
C PHE A 88 3.82 -2.98 -10.70
N GLU A 89 3.01 -3.09 -11.76
CA GLU A 89 3.12 -4.16 -12.77
C GLU A 89 4.47 -4.14 -13.50
N ARG A 90 5.05 -2.95 -13.72
CA ARG A 90 6.41 -2.79 -14.25
C ARG A 90 7.51 -2.99 -13.22
N THR A 91 7.18 -3.34 -11.97
CA THR A 91 8.11 -3.49 -10.84
C THR A 91 8.91 -2.22 -10.49
N GLU A 92 8.40 -1.04 -10.85
CA GLU A 92 9.04 0.26 -10.57
C GLU A 92 8.80 0.72 -9.14
N ILE A 93 7.73 0.25 -8.50
CA ILE A 93 7.40 0.50 -7.10
C ILE A 93 7.15 -0.82 -6.37
N THR A 94 7.34 -0.81 -5.06
CA THR A 94 7.07 -1.93 -4.16
C THR A 94 5.60 -1.97 -3.75
N PHE A 95 5.13 -3.15 -3.31
CA PHE A 95 3.77 -3.33 -2.78
C PHE A 95 3.43 -2.33 -1.66
N HIS A 96 4.37 -2.07 -0.76
CA HIS A 96 4.14 -1.16 0.36
C HIS A 96 4.10 0.31 -0.06
N GLN A 97 4.80 0.71 -1.12
CA GLN A 97 4.62 2.04 -1.71
C GLN A 97 3.25 2.16 -2.37
N LEU A 98 2.83 1.15 -3.15
CA LEU A 98 1.49 1.11 -3.74
C LEU A 98 0.38 1.18 -2.67
N ALA A 99 0.56 0.47 -1.54
CA ALA A 99 -0.37 0.53 -0.41
C ALA A 99 -0.45 1.94 0.23
N VAL A 100 0.66 2.67 0.29
CA VAL A 100 0.67 4.08 0.75
C VAL A 100 -0.12 4.95 -0.23
N ILE A 101 0.11 4.80 -1.54
CA ILE A 101 -0.62 5.54 -2.58
C ILE A 101 -2.12 5.24 -2.48
N ALA A 102 -2.50 3.96 -2.49
CA ALA A 102 -3.89 3.54 -2.40
C ALA A 102 -4.59 3.98 -1.11
N ARG A 103 -3.86 4.23 -0.02
CA ARG A 103 -4.43 4.69 1.25
C ARG A 103 -4.66 6.19 1.30
N HIS A 104 -3.80 6.98 0.67
CA HIS A 104 -3.70 8.40 1.00
C HIS A 104 -3.78 9.35 -0.21
N VAL A 105 -3.59 8.84 -1.42
CA VAL A 105 -3.53 9.67 -2.62
C VAL A 105 -4.91 9.71 -3.29
N PRO A 106 -5.51 10.88 -3.48
CA PRO A 106 -6.74 11.03 -4.26
C PRO A 106 -6.50 10.73 -5.74
N ALA A 107 -7.55 10.31 -6.47
CA ALA A 107 -7.45 9.88 -7.86
C ALA A 107 -6.79 10.93 -8.78
N GLY A 108 -7.11 12.21 -8.60
CA GLY A 108 -6.54 13.30 -9.40
C GLY A 108 -5.03 13.51 -9.24
N PHE A 109 -4.41 12.90 -8.24
CA PHE A 109 -2.97 13.01 -7.93
C PHE A 109 -2.19 11.72 -8.16
N ASP A 110 -2.83 10.69 -8.74
CA ASP A 110 -2.23 9.38 -9.00
C ASP A 110 -0.91 9.50 -9.77
N GLU A 111 -0.92 10.19 -10.91
CA GLU A 111 0.26 10.30 -11.78
C GLU A 111 1.43 10.99 -11.06
N ASP A 112 1.17 12.13 -10.42
CA ASP A 112 2.22 12.95 -9.81
C ASP A 112 2.87 12.26 -8.61
N VAL A 113 2.09 11.62 -7.75
CA VAL A 113 2.64 10.88 -6.61
C VAL A 113 3.32 9.59 -7.07
N THR A 114 2.79 8.91 -8.09
CA THR A 114 3.42 7.73 -8.67
C THR A 114 4.79 8.06 -9.26
N ARG A 115 4.97 9.22 -9.90
CA ARG A 115 6.26 9.68 -10.43
C ARG A 115 7.31 9.86 -9.33
N LEU A 116 6.90 10.23 -8.11
CA LEU A 116 7.78 10.38 -6.96
C LEU A 116 8.17 9.04 -6.32
N ALA A 117 7.26 8.07 -6.31
CA ALA A 117 7.38 6.85 -5.51
C ALA A 117 8.68 6.04 -5.74
N PRO A 118 9.17 5.80 -6.98
CA PRO A 118 10.41 5.07 -7.23
C PRO A 118 11.67 5.70 -6.59
N HIS A 119 11.61 6.99 -6.25
CA HIS A 119 12.73 7.74 -5.71
C HIS A 119 12.72 7.86 -4.18
N CYS A 120 11.80 7.18 -3.50
CA CYS A 120 11.60 7.26 -2.06
C CYS A 120 11.52 5.86 -1.45
N ASP A 121 12.04 5.66 -0.23
CA ASP A 121 11.61 4.51 0.56
C ASP A 121 10.14 4.68 1.03
N VAL A 122 9.55 3.60 1.57
CA VAL A 122 8.14 3.60 2.04
C VAL A 122 7.87 4.70 3.09
N GLY A 123 8.83 4.94 3.99
CA GLY A 123 8.71 5.94 5.05
C GLY A 123 8.87 7.37 4.55
N GLN A 124 9.73 7.60 3.56
CA GLN A 124 9.87 8.86 2.84
C GLN A 124 8.58 9.17 2.06
N LEU A 125 8.05 8.20 1.31
CA LEU A 125 6.80 8.36 0.57
C LEU A 125 5.63 8.69 1.52
N ARG A 126 5.48 7.95 2.61
CA ARG A 126 4.44 8.21 3.62
C ARG A 126 4.53 9.63 4.18
N ARG A 127 5.73 10.11 4.50
CA ARG A 127 5.94 11.47 5.00
C ARG A 127 5.66 12.53 3.95
N ALA A 128 6.02 12.28 2.68
CA ALA A 128 5.76 13.20 1.59
C ALA A 128 4.26 13.37 1.35
N VAL A 129 3.54 12.24 1.24
CA VAL A 129 2.09 12.22 1.03
C VAL A 129 1.33 12.85 2.21
N ALA A 130 1.72 12.55 3.46
CA ALA A 130 1.06 13.11 4.64
C ALA A 130 1.21 14.63 4.79
N LYS A 131 2.27 15.22 4.22
CA LYS A 131 2.52 16.67 4.27
C LYS A 131 1.94 17.42 3.08
N TYR A 132 1.52 16.70 2.04
CA TYR A 132 0.99 17.34 0.85
C TYR A 132 -0.49 17.67 1.08
N PRO A 133 -0.88 18.96 1.03
CA PRO A 133 -2.28 19.33 1.10
C PRO A 133 -2.90 18.98 -0.25
N PHE A 134 -3.48 17.79 -0.36
CA PHE A 134 -4.32 17.46 -1.50
C PHE A 134 -5.54 18.38 -1.45
N PRO A 135 -5.75 19.27 -2.43
CA PRO A 135 -6.99 20.02 -2.55
C PRO A 135 -8.15 19.04 -2.57
N THR A 136 -9.05 19.14 -1.60
CA THR A 136 -10.36 18.51 -1.65
C THR A 136 -11.23 19.39 -2.53
N ASP A 137 -11.89 18.81 -3.54
CA ASP A 137 -13.03 19.49 -4.16
C ASP A 137 -14.11 19.54 -3.07
N ASP A 138 -14.15 20.63 -2.31
CA ASP A 138 -15.13 20.85 -1.25
C ASP A 138 -16.51 21.01 -1.89
N THR A 139 -17.21 19.88 -2.02
CA THR A 139 -18.66 19.85 -2.15
C THR A 139 -19.22 18.87 -1.12
N ASP A 140 -19.06 19.21 0.16
CA ASP A 140 -20.10 18.90 1.14
C ASP A 140 -20.09 19.97 2.25
N ASP A 141 -21.14 20.77 2.23
CA ASP A 141 -21.49 21.79 3.22
C ASP A 141 -22.00 21.06 4.49
N ASN A 142 -21.46 21.41 5.66
CA ASN A 142 -21.78 20.92 7.00
C ASN A 142 -21.11 19.61 7.45
N LEU A 143 -20.01 19.76 8.18
CA LEU A 143 -19.81 19.00 9.41
C LEU A 143 -19.66 20.02 10.54
N ASP A 144 -20.62 19.96 11.45
CA ASP A 144 -20.62 20.67 12.72
C ASP A 144 -19.25 20.54 13.40
N ASP A 145 -18.72 21.70 13.79
CA ASP A 145 -17.63 21.86 14.74
C ASP A 145 -18.09 21.39 16.13
N ASP A 146 -17.68 20.20 16.57
CA ASP A 146 -17.58 19.94 18.00
C ASP A 146 -16.24 20.48 18.50
N GLY A 147 -16.32 21.69 19.05
CA GLY A 147 -15.19 22.47 19.52
C GLY A 147 -14.27 21.74 20.51
N ASP A 148 -13.05 22.25 20.57
CA ASP A 148 -11.99 21.87 21.51
C ASP A 148 -12.53 21.62 22.94
N ASP A 149 -12.68 20.36 23.32
CA ASP A 149 -12.70 19.96 24.73
C ASP A 149 -11.25 19.98 25.25
N GLU A 150 -10.87 21.16 25.73
CA GLU A 150 -9.67 21.39 26.52
C GLU A 150 -9.69 20.47 27.77
N VAL A 151 -8.84 19.45 27.79
CA VAL A 151 -8.69 18.55 28.94
C VAL A 151 -8.13 19.34 30.13
N PRO A 152 -8.86 19.50 31.26
CA PRO A 152 -8.33 20.23 32.40
C PRO A 152 -7.20 19.44 33.09
N GLU A 153 -6.09 20.12 33.40
CA GLU A 153 -4.98 19.55 34.18
C GLU A 153 -5.47 19.05 35.55
N PRO A 154 -4.99 17.89 36.03
CA PRO A 154 -5.40 17.35 37.32
C PRO A 154 -4.89 18.20 38.50
N ASP A 155 -5.81 18.55 39.41
CA ASP A 155 -5.55 19.29 40.64
C ASP A 155 -4.58 18.54 41.57
N PRO A 156 -3.45 19.15 41.98
CA PRO A 156 -2.44 18.52 42.84
C PRO A 156 -2.88 18.26 44.29
N SER A 157 -4.14 18.51 44.67
CA SER A 157 -4.58 18.41 46.07
C SER A 157 -5.32 17.12 46.47
N THR A 158 -5.35 16.07 45.65
CA THR A 158 -5.92 14.77 46.06
C THR A 158 -4.82 13.75 46.37
N ARG A 159 -4.54 13.56 47.66
CA ARG A 159 -3.79 12.43 48.22
C ARG A 159 -4.71 11.65 49.14
#